data_AF-A0A2S3VN40-F1
#
_entry.id   AF-A0A2S3VN40-F1
#
_cell.length_a   1.000
_cell.length_b   1.000
_cell.length_c   1.000
_cell.angle_alpha   90.00
_cell.angle_beta   90.00
_cell.angle_gamma   90.00
#
_symmetry.space_group_name_H-M   'P 1'
#
loop_
_entity.id
_entity.type
_entity.pdbx_description
1 polymer ?
#
loop_
_entity_poly.entity_id
_entity_poly.type
_entity_poly.pdbx_seq_one_letter_code
_entity_poly.pdbx_strand_id
1 'polypeptide(L)' 'MSKTVEQAEAALKAANAAYLNELERDCERRDGSGAQERRREEHQQSLREDIAQCERDLEGAKRRQ' A
#
# COMPACT_ATOMS: atom_id res chain seq x y z
N MET A 1 -15.63 -9.40 -13.72
CA MET A 1 -14.53 -10.38 -13.71
C MET A 1 -14.00 -10.45 -12.29
N SER A 2 -14.14 -11.58 -11.59
CA SER A 2 -13.48 -11.74 -10.29
C SER A 2 -11.97 -11.75 -10.53
N LYS A 3 -11.19 -10.99 -9.75
CA LYS A 3 -9.73 -11.12 -9.77
C LYS A 3 -9.39 -12.56 -9.38
N THR A 4 -8.45 -13.19 -10.08
CA THR A 4 -7.90 -14.48 -9.65
C THR A 4 -7.08 -14.29 -8.37
N VAL A 5 -6.84 -15.37 -7.62
CA VAL A 5 -5.94 -15.34 -6.46
C VAL A 5 -4.58 -14.77 -6.86
N GLU A 6 -4.02 -15.21 -7.99
CA GLU A 6 -2.75 -14.71 -8.52
C GLU A 6 -2.76 -13.19 -8.79
N GLN A 7 -3.84 -12.66 -9.37
CA GLN A 7 -3.98 -11.21 -9.60
C GLN A 7 -4.06 -10.43 -8.28
N ALA A 8 -4.74 -10.98 -7.27
CA ALA A 8 -4.84 -10.35 -5.96
C ALA A 8 -3.50 -10.41 -5.20
N GLU A 9 -2.73 -11.49 -5.33
CA GLU A 9 -1.39 -11.60 -4.76
C GLU A 9 -0.41 -10.61 -5.41
N ALA A 10 -0.46 -10.47 -6.74
CA ALA A 10 0.34 -9.48 -7.46
C ALA A 10 0.01 -8.05 -7.03
N ALA A 11 -1.29 -7.74 -6.85
CA ALA A 11 -1.73 -6.43 -6.37
C ALA A 11 -1.25 -6.14 -4.93
N LEU A 12 -1.37 -7.11 -4.02
CA LEU A 12 -0.88 -6.98 -2.65
C LEU A 12 0.64 -6.79 -2.61
N LYS A 13 1.38 -7.52 -3.44
CA LYS A 13 2.84 -7.36 -3.55
C LYS A 13 3.22 -5.96 -4.04
N ALA A 14 2.50 -5.43 -5.03
CA ALA A 14 2.74 -4.08 -5.55
C ALA A 14 2.44 -3.00 -4.50
N ALA A 15 1.33 -3.12 -3.76
CA ALA A 15 0.97 -2.19 -2.69
C ALA A 15 2.02 -2.17 -1.55
N ASN A 16 2.49 -3.36 -1.14
CA ASN A 16 3.57 -3.47 -0.16
C ASN A 16 4.88 -2.84 -0.65
N ALA A 17 5.24 -3.07 -1.92
CA ALA A 17 6.45 -2.46 -2.50
C ALA A 17 6.34 -0.94 -2.56
N ALA A 18 5.17 -0.38 -2.89
CA ALA A 18 4.94 1.06 -2.89
C ALA A 18 5.11 1.67 -1.50
N TYR A 19 4.56 1.02 -0.47
CA TYR A 19 4.71 1.45 0.92
C TYR A 19 6.16 1.39 1.41
N LEU A 20 6.88 0.29 1.13
CA LEU A 20 8.29 0.16 1.50
C LEU A 20 9.17 1.21 0.83
N ASN A 21 8.95 1.47 -0.48
CA ASN A 21 9.67 2.51 -1.20
C ASN A 21 9.46 3.90 -0.59
N GLU A 22 8.26 4.20 -0.08
CA GLU A 22 8.03 5.49 0.58
C GLU A 22 8.76 5.58 1.92
N LEU A 23 8.78 4.50 2.71
CA LEU A 23 9.56 4.45 3.95
C LEU A 23 11.06 4.62 3.70
N GLU A 24 11.60 3.97 2.66
CA GLU A 24 13.00 4.12 2.26
C GLU A 24 13.32 5.58 1.89
N ARG A 25 12.44 6.23 1.13
CA ARG A 25 12.59 7.66 0.79
C ARG A 25 12.54 8.55 2.02
N ASP A 26 11.73 8.21 3.01
CA ASP A 26 11.67 8.98 4.25
C ASP A 26 12.92 8.82 5.11
N CYS A 27 13.62 7.67 5.05
CA CYS A 27 14.93 7.52 5.68
C CYS A 27 16.01 8.42 5.06
N GLU A 28 15.89 8.76 3.78
CA GLU A 28 16.85 9.62 3.07
C GLU A 28 16.48 11.11 3.11
N ARG A 29 15.24 11.44 3.48
CA ARG A 29 14.74 12.81 3.52
C ARG A 29 15.11 13.53 4.81
N ARG A 30 15.27 14.85 4.68
CA ARG A 30 15.31 15.77 5.81
C ARG A 30 13.89 16.20 6.18
N ASP A 31 13.75 16.63 7.43
CA ASP A 31 12.54 17.26 7.94
C ASP A 31 12.09 18.39 7.01
N GLY A 32 10.82 18.37 6.66
CA GLY A 32 10.13 19.41 5.92
C GLY A 32 9.37 20.35 6.86
N SER A 33 8.71 21.32 6.24
CA SER A 33 7.68 22.12 6.92
C SER A 33 6.55 21.22 7.44
N GLY A 34 5.81 21.67 8.47
CA GLY A 34 4.68 20.91 8.99
C GLY A 34 3.59 20.58 7.95
N ALA A 35 3.44 21.38 6.89
CA ALA A 35 2.53 21.05 5.79
C ALA A 35 3.09 19.97 4.84
N GLN A 36 4.41 19.82 4.74
CA GLN A 36 5.04 18.72 4.01
C GLN A 36 4.92 17.42 4.81
N GLU A 37 5.21 17.44 6.11
CA GLU A 37 5.07 16.25 6.96
C GLU A 37 3.63 15.73 6.98
N ARG A 38 2.62 16.60 7.14
CA ARG A 38 1.21 16.16 7.08
C ARG A 38 0.86 15.46 5.77
N ARG A 39 1.34 15.97 4.63
CA ARG A 39 1.09 15.33 3.33
C ARG A 39 1.81 13.99 3.19
N ARG A 40 2.97 13.84 3.84
CA ARG A 40 3.69 12.54 3.89
C ARG A 40 2.89 11.55 4.75
N GLU A 41 2.42 11.96 5.91
CA GLU A 41 1.57 11.14 6.78
C GLU A 41 0.29 10.70 6.07
N GLU A 42 -0.41 11.64 5.41
CA GLU A 42 -1.60 11.35 4.59
C GLU A 42 -1.28 10.35 3.47
N HIS A 43 -0.14 10.52 2.79
CA HIS A 43 0.27 9.62 1.73
C HIS A 43 0.59 8.20 2.25
N GLN A 44 1.36 8.09 3.34
CA GLN A 44 1.65 6.82 3.99
C GLN A 44 0.37 6.13 4.48
N GLN A 45 -0.58 6.90 5.01
CA GLN A 45 -1.88 6.39 5.45
C GLN A 45 -2.66 5.80 4.26
N SER A 46 -2.71 6.49 3.12
CA SER A 46 -3.33 5.98 1.88
C SER A 46 -2.68 4.66 1.43
N LEU A 47 -1.35 4.55 1.49
CA LEU A 47 -0.64 3.31 1.10
C LEU A 47 -0.99 2.13 2.03
N ARG A 48 -1.16 2.38 3.33
CA ARG A 48 -1.61 1.36 4.28
C ARG A 48 -3.06 0.93 4.03
N GLU A 49 -3.93 1.87 3.69
CA GLU A 49 -5.32 1.57 3.32
C GLU A 49 -5.40 0.73 2.05
N ASP A 50 -4.56 1.02 1.06
CA ASP A 50 -4.44 0.24 -0.18
C ASP A 50 -3.96 -1.19 0.09
N ILE A 51 -2.98 -1.38 0.97
CA ILE A 51 -2.54 -2.71 1.43
C ILE A 51 -3.71 -3.47 2.06
N ALA A 52 -4.41 -2.84 3.01
CA ALA A 52 -5.54 -3.47 3.69
C ALA A 52 -6.67 -3.84 2.72
N GLN A 53 -6.91 -3.04 1.68
CA GLN A 53 -7.87 -3.39 0.64
C GLN A 53 -7.39 -4.57 -0.21
N CYS A 54 -6.11 -4.62 -0.57
CA CYS A 54 -5.54 -5.74 -1.32
C CYS A 54 -5.60 -7.06 -0.53
N GLU A 55 -5.39 -7.00 0.80
CA GLU A 55 -5.55 -8.17 1.68
C GLU A 55 -7.00 -8.69 1.69
N ARG A 56 -7.98 -7.79 1.80
CA ARG A 56 -9.41 -8.14 1.72
C ARG A 56 -9.77 -8.72 0.35
N ASP A 57 -9.26 -8.14 -0.72
CA ASP A 57 -9.47 -8.63 -2.08
C ASP A 57 -8.89 -10.04 -2.25
N LEU A 58 -7.68 -10.28 -1.73
CA LEU A 58 -7.02 -11.59 -1.75
C LEU A 58 -7.79 -12.63 -0.95
N GLU A 59 -8.23 -12.30 0.26
CA GLU A 59 -9.06 -13.18 1.07
C GLU A 59 -10.37 -13.51 0.34
N GLY A 60 -11.01 -12.50 -0.25
CA GLY A 60 -12.22 -12.67 -1.05
C GLY A 60 -12.00 -13.51 -2.31
N ALA A 61 -10.82 -13.47 -2.92
CA ALA A 61 -10.47 -14.31 -4.07
C ALA A 61 -10.21 -15.76 -3.63
N LYS A 62 -9.49 -15.97 -2.51
CA LYS A 62 -9.21 -17.30 -1.94
C LYS A 62 -10.48 -18.04 -1.53
N ARG A 63 -11.47 -17.34 -0.98
CA ARG A 63 -12.78 -17.93 -0.60
C ARG A 63 -13.66 -18.31 -1.79
N ARG A 64 -13.37 -17.78 -3.00
CA ARG A 64 -14.14 -17.99 -4.24
C ARG A 64 -13.50 -19.00 -5.19
N GLN A 65 -12.27 -19.44 -4.87
CA GLN A 65 -11.56 -20.50 -5.58
C GLN A 65 -12.08 -21.87 -5.14
#